data_AF-A0A9D9DT40-F1
#
_entry.id   AF-A0A9D9DT40-F1
#
_cell.length_a   1.000
_cell.length_b   1.000
_cell.length_c   1.000
_cell.angle_alpha   90.00
_cell.angle_beta   90.00
_cell.angle_gamma   90.00
#
_symmetry.space_group_name_H-M   'P 1'
#
loop_
_entity.id
_entity.type
_entity.pdbx_description
1 polymer ?
#
loop_
_entity_poly.entity_id
_entity_poly.type
_entity_poly.pdbx_seq_one_letter_code
_entity_poly.pdbx_strand_id
1 'polypeptide(L)' 'MKTLTFDVMLHDRFVCTLRYRYCPLFPIEENELHDFVVSKRPTLRNKPFRIEF' A
#
# COMPACT_ATOMS: atom_id res chain seq x y z
N MET A 1 -10.80 -13.81 -6.32
CA MET A 1 -9.84 -12.75 -5.94
C MET A 1 -10.59 -11.50 -5.53
N LYS A 2 -10.16 -10.82 -4.47
CA LYS A 2 -10.72 -9.53 -4.04
C LYS A 2 -9.73 -8.41 -4.34
N THR A 3 -10.23 -7.18 -4.39
CA THR A 3 -9.39 -5.99 -4.56
C THR A 3 -9.48 -5.17 -3.28
N LEU A 4 -8.35 -4.96 -2.63
CA LEU A 4 -8.17 -4.00 -1.56
C LEU A 4 -7.80 -2.66 -2.21
N THR A 5 -8.55 -1.61 -1.91
CA THR A 5 -8.21 -0.25 -2.32
C THR A 5 -7.77 0.48 -1.06
N PHE A 6 -6.66 1.21 -1.14
CA PHE A 6 -6.12 1.95 0.00
C PHE A 6 -5.38 3.19 -0.49
N ASP A 7 -5.32 4.18 0.38
CA ASP A 7 -4.63 5.43 0.15
C ASP A 7 -3.24 5.41 0.78
N VAL A 8 -2.29 6.02 0.09
CA VAL A 8 -0.92 6.20 0.58
C VAL A 8 -0.74 7.64 0.99
N MET A 9 -0.43 7.84 2.26
CA MET A 9 -0.23 9.15 2.88
C MET A 9 1.25 9.34 3.23
N LEU A 10 1.80 10.53 3.01
CA LEU A 10 3.16 10.88 3.41
C LEU A 10 3.14 12.22 4.15
N HIS A 11 3.59 12.24 5.41
CA HIS A 11 3.49 13.43 6.29
C HIS A 11 2.07 14.02 6.29
N ASP A 12 1.07 13.16 6.46
CA ASP A 12 -0.38 13.51 6.47
C ASP A 12 -0.89 14.12 5.15
N ARG A 13 -0.13 14.02 4.07
CA ARG A 13 -0.56 14.42 2.73
C ARG A 13 -0.86 13.22 1.87
N PHE A 14 -1.97 13.30 1.14
CA PHE A 14 -2.32 12.32 0.13
C PHE A 14 -1.26 12.27 -0.98
N VAL A 15 -0.80 11.06 -1.29
CA VAL A 15 0.12 10.81 -2.41
C VAL A 15 -0.60 10.15 -3.57
N CYS A 16 -1.23 9.00 -3.32
CA CYS A 16 -1.98 8.26 -4.32
C CYS A 16 -2.83 7.14 -3.71
N THR A 17 -3.88 6.74 -4.42
CA THR A 17 -4.64 5.52 -4.15
C THR A 17 -4.04 4.35 -4.95
N LEU A 18 -3.93 3.18 -4.31
CA LEU A 18 -3.48 1.94 -4.94
C LEU A 18 -4.54 0.84 -4.80
N ARG A 19 -4.46 -0.13 -5.71
CA ARG A 19 -5.35 -1.30 -5.75
C ARG A 19 -4.52 -2.56 -5.69
N TYR A 20 -4.71 -3.34 -4.64
CA TYR A 20 -4.03 -4.61 -4.41
C TYR A 20 -5.00 -5.77 -4.60
N ARG A 21 -4.70 -6.65 -5.55
CA ARG A 21 -5.50 -7.87 -5.78
C ARG A 21 -4.95 -8.97 -4.89
N TYR A 22 -5.79 -9.50 -4.00
CA TYR A 22 -5.40 -10.57 -3.09
C TYR A 22 -6.38 -11.74 -3.16
N CYS A 23 -5.92 -12.90 -2.69
CA CYS A 23 -6.75 -14.07 -2.49
C CYS A 23 -7.24 -14.09 -1.04
N PRO A 24 -8.56 -14.04 -0.76
CA PRO A 24 -9.08 -13.98 0.62
C PRO A 24 -8.76 -15.18 1.51
N LEU A 25 -8.30 -16.29 0.89
CA LEU A 25 -7.87 -17.49 1.62
C LEU A 25 -6.49 -17.33 2.25
N PHE A 26 -5.73 -16.30 1.85
CA PHE A 26 -4.41 -16.00 2.36
C PHE A 26 -4.46 -14.65 3.10
N PRO A 27 -3.93 -14.57 4.34
CA PRO A 27 -3.84 -13.30 5.06
C PRO A 27 -2.90 -12.35 4.32
N ILE A 28 -3.24 -11.07 4.31
CA ILE A 28 -2.38 -10.01 3.78
C ILE A 28 -1.51 -9.51 4.92
N GLU A 29 -0.20 -9.48 4.70
CA GLU A 29 0.73 -8.89 5.67
C GLU A 29 0.95 -7.40 5.38
N GLU A 30 1.16 -6.61 6.43
CA GLU A 30 1.44 -5.17 6.28
C GLU A 30 2.74 -4.94 5.48
N ASN A 31 3.77 -5.75 5.74
CA ASN A 31 5.04 -5.70 5.01
C ASN A 31 4.86 -5.94 3.51
N GLU A 32 3.98 -6.87 3.13
CA GLU A 32 3.65 -7.17 1.73
C GLU A 32 3.02 -5.96 1.04
N LEU A 33 2.09 -5.27 1.72
CA LEU A 33 1.50 -4.04 1.22
C LEU A 33 2.55 -2.93 1.10
N HIS A 34 3.43 -2.78 2.10
CA HIS A 34 4.48 -1.77 2.10
C HIS A 34 5.46 -1.98 0.94
N ASP A 35 5.91 -3.22 0.72
CA ASP A 35 6.75 -3.59 -0.42
C ASP A 35 6.04 -3.36 -1.75
N PHE A 36 4.74 -3.66 -1.82
CA PHE A 36 3.94 -3.35 -3.00
C PHE A 36 3.89 -1.84 -3.28
N VAL A 37 3.67 -1.00 -2.26
CA VAL A 37 3.72 0.46 -2.41
C VAL A 37 5.09 0.91 -2.93
N VAL A 38 6.19 0.43 -2.33
CA VAL A 38 7.56 0.77 -2.76
C VAL A 38 7.84 0.29 -4.18
N SER A 39 7.30 -0.86 -4.60
CA SER A 39 7.44 -1.39 -5.96
C SER A 39 6.76 -0.48 -7.00
N LYS A 40 5.62 0.12 -6.65
CA LYS A 40 4.85 1.02 -7.54
C LYS A 40 5.33 2.46 -7.46
N ARG A 41 5.85 2.87 -6.31
CA ARG A 41 6.36 4.20 -6.01
C ARG A 41 7.73 4.10 -5.35
N PRO A 42 8.81 3.88 -6.14
CA PRO A 42 10.17 3.83 -5.62
C PRO A 42 10.59 5.10 -4.86
N THR A 43 9.95 6.24 -5.16
CA THR A 43 10.16 7.53 -4.48
C THR A 43 9.70 7.56 -3.02
N LEU A 44 8.93 6.56 -2.58
CA LEU A 44 8.50 6.38 -1.19
C LEU A 44 9.43 5.43 -0.41
N ARG A 45 10.43 4.84 -1.07
CA ARG A 45 11.45 4.01 -0.40
C ARG A 45 12.12 4.82 0.71
N ASN A 46 12.24 4.21 1.89
CA ASN A 46 12.83 4.81 3.09
C ASN A 46 12.11 6.08 3.59
N LYS A 47 10.86 6.33 3.16
CA LYS A 47 10.04 7.42 3.70
C LYS A 47 9.01 6.87 4.70
N PRO A 48 8.65 7.66 5.72
CA PRO A 48 7.64 7.27 6.70
C PRO A 48 6.23 7.49 6.12
N PHE A 49 5.88 6.75 5.07
CA PHE A 49 4.52 6.76 4.53
C PHE A 49 3.60 5.85 5.33
N ARG A 50 2.29 6.11 5.27
CA ARG A 50 1.23 5.32 5.90
C ARG A 50 0.27 4.82 4.84
N ILE A 51 -0.37 3.70 5.13
CA ILE A 51 -1.42 3.10 4.32
C ILE A 51 -2.73 3.25 5.09
N GLU A 52 -3.72 3.90 4.47
CA GLU A 52 -5.06 4.16 5.02
C GLU A 52 -6.11 3.40 4.19
N PHE A 53 -7.10 2.79 4.84
CA PHE A 53 -8.11 1.91 4.22
C PHE A 53 -9.50 2.53 4.17
#